data_AF-A0A1X2HJV6-F1
#
_entry.id   AF-A0A1X2HJV6-F1
#
_cell.length_a   1.000
_cell.length_b   1.000
_cell.length_c   1.000
_cell.angle_alpha   90.00
_cell.angle_beta   90.00
_cell.angle_gamma   90.00
#
_symmetry.space_group_name_H-M   'P 1'
#
loop_
_entity.id
_entity.type
_entity.pdbx_description
1 polymer ?
#
loop_
_entity_poly.entity_id
_entity_poly.type
_entity_poly.pdbx_seq_one_letter_code
_entity_poly.pdbx_strand_id
1 'polypeptide(L)'
;MPNWLLGFTVSTAIVVHSRRKKSLSPDGAAGAFVLGLATCTSTFAYFTVILLVFFLASSKLTKFKAEKKRLLEADYEHSSERTLVQVICNGLVGGILVVLFQIYYENAPGCFDQQRWASVILWAYLGHYGCCAGDTWASELGILSTSWPVSIITWRKVPPGTNGGLSALGLAASLAGGAAVGLSGALCLTLQRATSCHGLAWEYIVVGALAGLGGSLIDSILGATVQRTLYSTKEKKVVNHLESDTEIVSGWDILDNHQVNFVSSVLTSALCGAAAYYIQ
;
A
#
# COMPACT_ATOMS: atom_id res chain seq x y z
N MET A 1 12.19 -12.99 21.79
CA MET A 1 13.16 -11.87 21.75
C MET A 1 13.42 -11.49 20.30
N PRO A 2 13.37 -10.19 19.95
CA PRO A 2 13.60 -9.72 18.59
C PRO A 2 14.95 -10.20 18.04
N ASN A 3 14.96 -10.65 16.78
CA ASN A 3 16.17 -11.15 16.13
C ASN A 3 16.86 -10.03 15.34
N TRP A 4 17.67 -9.22 16.04
CA TRP A 4 18.40 -8.09 15.46
C TRP A 4 19.34 -8.48 14.33
N LEU A 5 19.98 -9.65 14.41
CA LEU A 5 20.88 -10.13 13.34
C LEU A 5 20.09 -10.46 12.07
N LEU A 6 18.97 -11.16 12.20
CA LEU A 6 18.07 -11.46 11.07
C LEU A 6 17.50 -10.15 10.51
N GLY A 7 16.98 -9.28 11.36
CA GLY A 7 16.40 -8.00 10.96
C GLY A 7 17.40 -7.14 10.19
N PHE A 8 18.63 -7.01 10.68
CA PHE A 8 19.69 -6.26 10.00
C PHE A 8 20.06 -6.90 8.65
N THR A 9 20.24 -8.23 8.62
CA THR A 9 20.65 -8.95 7.41
C THR A 9 19.59 -8.86 6.31
N VAL A 10 18.32 -9.13 6.65
CA VAL A 10 17.20 -9.09 5.72
C VAL A 10 16.98 -7.67 5.22
N SER A 11 16.96 -6.68 6.11
CA SER A 11 16.76 -5.27 5.73
C SER A 11 17.88 -4.77 4.81
N THR A 12 19.14 -5.08 5.13
CA THR A 12 20.28 -4.71 4.28
C THR A 12 20.16 -5.38 2.91
N ALA A 13 19.88 -6.69 2.86
CA ALA A 13 19.76 -7.43 1.61
C ALA A 13 18.65 -6.85 0.70
N ILE A 14 17.48 -6.54 1.26
CA ILE A 14 16.35 -5.97 0.51
C ILE A 14 16.68 -4.56 0.02
N VAL A 15 17.27 -3.70 0.85
CA VAL A 15 17.61 -2.33 0.46
C VAL A 15 18.67 -2.34 -0.64
N VAL A 16 19.73 -3.15 -0.51
CA VAL A 16 20.76 -3.31 -1.54
C VAL A 16 20.15 -3.85 -2.84
N HIS A 17 19.31 -4.88 -2.76
CA HIS A 17 18.63 -5.43 -3.94
C HIS A 17 17.75 -4.37 -4.63
N SER A 18 16.95 -3.65 -3.85
CA SER A 18 16.01 -2.63 -4.33
C SER A 18 16.71 -1.41 -4.94
N ARG A 19 17.83 -0.98 -4.36
CA ARG A 19 18.67 0.09 -4.93
C ARG A 19 19.32 -0.32 -6.23
N ARG A 20 19.87 -1.54 -6.32
CA ARG A 20 20.42 -2.09 -7.58
C ARG A 20 19.36 -2.17 -8.68
N LYS A 21 18.11 -2.43 -8.32
CA LYS A 21 16.99 -2.45 -9.24
C LYS A 21 16.43 -1.06 -9.57
N LYS A 22 16.92 0.03 -8.96
CA LYS A 22 16.33 1.39 -9.06
C LYS A 22 14.85 1.40 -8.67
N SER A 23 14.49 0.72 -7.58
CA SER A 23 13.12 0.74 -7.01
C SER A 23 12.99 1.68 -5.81
N LEU A 24 14.13 2.05 -5.23
CA LEU A 24 14.24 3.04 -4.15
C LEU A 24 15.24 4.09 -4.59
N SER A 25 15.00 5.33 -4.21
CA SER A 25 15.97 6.45 -4.21
C SER A 25 17.01 6.29 -3.09
N PRO A 26 18.13 7.05 -3.06
CA PRO A 26 19.12 6.96 -1.98
C PRO A 26 18.53 7.24 -0.59
N ASP A 27 17.73 8.29 -0.47
CA ASP A 27 17.01 8.68 0.75
C ASP A 27 15.90 7.68 1.09
N GLY A 28 15.16 7.21 0.08
CA GLY A 28 14.17 6.15 0.24
C GLY A 28 14.77 4.85 0.77
N ALA A 29 16.01 4.51 0.37
CA ALA A 29 16.73 3.36 0.91
C ALA A 29 17.06 3.49 2.39
N ALA A 30 17.44 4.69 2.86
CA ALA A 30 17.67 4.92 4.29
C ALA A 30 16.37 4.74 5.08
N GLY A 31 15.26 5.32 4.61
CA GLY A 31 13.94 5.13 5.22
C GLY A 31 13.49 3.66 5.22
N ALA A 32 13.67 2.97 4.09
CA ALA A 32 13.29 1.57 3.94
C ALA A 32 14.14 0.65 4.81
N PHE A 33 15.41 1.00 5.05
CA PHE A 33 16.27 0.28 5.99
C PHE A 33 15.74 0.39 7.42
N VAL A 34 15.37 1.60 7.88
CA VAL A 34 14.83 1.81 9.23
C VAL A 34 13.51 1.09 9.41
N LEU A 35 12.58 1.24 8.46
CA LEU A 35 11.29 0.55 8.48
C LEU A 35 11.48 -0.98 8.42
N GLY A 36 12.38 -1.44 7.55
CA GLY A 36 12.76 -2.83 7.43
C GLY A 36 13.31 -3.38 8.73
N LEU A 37 14.20 -2.65 9.41
CA LEU A 37 14.80 -3.07 10.67
C LEU A 37 13.73 -3.17 11.77
N ALA A 38 12.84 -2.16 11.88
CA ALA A 38 11.75 -2.18 12.84
C ALA A 38 10.77 -3.35 12.61
N THR A 39 10.57 -3.76 11.34
CA THR A 39 9.63 -4.83 10.98
C THR A 39 10.25 -6.22 11.04
N CYS A 40 11.46 -6.39 10.48
CA CYS A 40 12.13 -7.69 10.31
C CYS A 40 12.78 -8.20 11.59
N THR A 41 12.86 -7.39 12.64
CA THR A 41 13.29 -7.79 13.97
C THR A 41 12.22 -8.60 14.71
N SER A 42 10.94 -8.38 14.38
CA SER A 42 9.82 -9.13 14.93
C SER A 42 9.99 -10.63 14.68
N THR A 43 9.88 -11.42 15.74
CA THR A 43 9.83 -12.88 15.66
C THR A 43 8.60 -13.38 14.90
N PHE A 44 7.55 -12.57 14.79
CA PHE A 44 6.35 -12.88 14.03
C PHE A 44 6.54 -12.54 12.54
N ALA A 45 6.64 -13.57 11.70
CA ALA A 45 6.99 -13.45 10.29
C ALA A 45 5.88 -12.77 9.48
N TYR A 46 4.64 -12.80 9.99
CA TYR A 46 3.48 -12.11 9.43
C TYR A 46 3.78 -10.67 9.00
N PHE A 47 4.38 -9.87 9.88
CA PHE A 47 4.65 -8.46 9.61
C PHE A 47 5.64 -8.29 8.46
N THR A 48 6.76 -9.02 8.54
CA THR A 48 7.79 -9.04 7.50
C THR A 48 7.23 -9.48 6.17
N VAL A 49 6.54 -10.62 6.12
CA VAL A 49 6.04 -11.18 4.86
C VAL A 49 5.03 -10.26 4.19
N ILE A 50 4.07 -9.69 4.93
CA ILE A 50 3.11 -8.72 4.39
C ILE A 50 3.82 -7.51 3.80
N LEU A 51 4.78 -6.92 4.52
CA LEU A 51 5.57 -5.78 4.04
C LEU A 51 6.31 -6.13 2.75
N LEU A 52 6.95 -7.31 2.69
CA LEU A 52 7.69 -7.75 1.52
C LEU A 52 6.79 -8.05 0.33
N VAL A 53 5.65 -8.70 0.54
CA VAL A 53 4.67 -8.97 -0.53
C VAL A 53 4.17 -7.67 -1.11
N PHE A 54 3.73 -6.72 -0.28
CA PHE A 54 3.35 -5.38 -0.74
C PHE A 54 4.50 -4.72 -1.51
N PHE A 55 5.67 -4.60 -0.90
CA PHE A 55 6.77 -3.81 -1.46
C PHE A 55 7.31 -4.41 -2.77
N LEU A 56 7.61 -5.72 -2.80
CA LEU A 56 8.21 -6.37 -3.95
C LEU A 56 7.23 -6.52 -5.11
N ALA A 57 5.96 -6.89 -4.84
CA ALA A 57 4.97 -7.03 -5.89
C ALA A 57 4.62 -5.67 -6.50
N SER A 58 4.41 -4.66 -5.67
CA SER A 58 4.12 -3.30 -6.16
C SER A 58 5.31 -2.73 -6.94
N SER A 59 6.55 -2.92 -6.48
CA SER A 59 7.75 -2.50 -7.22
C SER A 59 7.88 -3.18 -8.59
N LYS A 60 7.42 -4.44 -8.72
CA LYS A 60 7.36 -5.13 -10.01
C LYS A 60 6.28 -4.53 -10.92
N LEU A 61 5.12 -4.18 -10.37
CA LEU A 61 4.02 -3.58 -11.13
C LEU A 61 4.35 -2.16 -11.62
N THR A 62 5.08 -1.36 -10.84
CA THR A 62 5.61 -0.05 -11.29
C THR A 62 6.43 -0.17 -12.57
N LYS A 63 7.18 -1.26 -12.72
CA LYS A 63 8.01 -1.53 -13.91
C LYS A 63 7.30 -2.34 -14.99
N PHE A 64 6.10 -2.83 -14.71
CA PHE A 64 5.33 -3.61 -15.67
C PHE A 64 4.82 -2.71 -16.80
N LYS A 65 5.14 -3.09 -18.05
CA LYS A 65 4.81 -2.31 -19.26
C LYS A 65 5.29 -0.84 -19.19
N ALA A 66 6.49 -0.62 -18.66
CA ALA A 66 7.13 0.69 -18.52
C ALA A 66 7.08 1.54 -19.80
N GLU A 67 7.34 0.95 -20.98
CA GLU A 67 7.28 1.67 -22.26
C GLU A 67 5.90 2.29 -22.55
N LYS A 68 4.82 1.55 -22.25
CA LYS A 68 3.46 2.07 -22.43
C LYS A 68 3.14 3.14 -21.38
N LYS A 69 3.61 2.99 -20.15
CA LYS A 69 3.40 3.97 -19.06
C LYS A 69 4.10 5.30 -19.34
N ARG A 70 5.34 5.28 -19.84
CA ARG A 70 6.06 6.48 -20.31
C ARG A 70 5.29 7.28 -21.38
N LEU A 71 4.51 6.58 -22.21
CA LEU A 71 3.67 7.24 -23.22
C LEU A 71 2.37 7.81 -22.65
N LEU A 72 1.94 7.42 -21.45
CA LEU A 72 0.68 7.82 -20.83
C LEU A 72 0.88 8.79 -19.66
N GLU A 73 2.02 8.73 -18.99
CA GLU A 73 2.33 9.51 -17.79
C GLU A 73 3.48 10.47 -18.10
N ALA A 74 3.34 11.74 -17.71
CA ALA A 74 4.37 12.75 -17.95
C ALA A 74 5.63 12.53 -17.10
N ASP A 75 5.48 11.96 -15.89
CA ASP A 75 6.52 11.96 -14.85
C ASP A 75 6.96 10.53 -14.43
N TYR A 76 6.88 9.57 -15.36
CA TYR A 76 7.13 8.15 -15.09
C TYR A 76 8.52 7.86 -14.52
N GLU A 77 9.57 8.53 -15.00
CA GLU A 77 10.94 8.27 -14.55
C GLU A 77 11.12 8.61 -13.06
N HIS A 78 10.59 9.77 -12.63
CA HIS A 78 10.64 10.20 -11.24
C HIS A 78 9.73 9.37 -10.34
N SER A 79 8.58 8.92 -10.83
CA SER A 79 7.66 8.07 -10.05
C SER A 79 8.15 6.63 -9.89
N SER A 80 9.08 6.16 -10.73
CA SER A 80 9.55 4.78 -10.73
C SER A 80 10.46 4.39 -9.54
N GLU A 81 11.08 5.38 -8.88
CA GLU A 81 11.90 5.20 -7.67
C GLU A 81 11.16 5.70 -6.43
N ARG A 82 11.05 4.86 -5.39
CA ARG A 82 10.39 5.26 -4.15
C ARG A 82 11.27 6.20 -3.31
N THR A 83 10.77 7.39 -3.00
CA THR A 83 11.42 8.42 -2.16
C THR A 83 11.28 8.15 -0.67
N LEU A 84 12.05 8.85 0.18
CA LEU A 84 11.86 8.79 1.63
C LEU A 84 10.43 9.15 2.04
N VAL A 85 9.85 10.17 1.42
CA VAL A 85 8.47 10.60 1.69
C VAL A 85 7.48 9.47 1.39
N GLN A 86 7.63 8.77 0.26
CA GLN A 86 6.80 7.61 -0.06
C GLN A 86 6.96 6.47 0.94
N VAL A 87 8.18 6.21 1.41
CA VAL A 87 8.42 5.17 2.43
C VAL A 87 7.77 5.55 3.76
N ILE A 88 7.83 6.82 4.16
CA ILE A 88 7.17 7.31 5.37
C ILE A 88 5.65 7.21 5.22
N CYS A 89 5.07 7.81 4.19
CA CYS A 89 3.62 7.83 4.00
C CYS A 89 3.01 6.43 3.88
N ASN A 90 3.67 5.51 3.17
CA ASN A 90 3.15 4.16 2.95
C ASN A 90 3.61 3.14 4.01
N GLY A 91 4.48 3.53 4.94
CA GLY A 91 5.16 2.58 5.83
C GLY A 91 5.15 2.94 7.32
N LEU A 92 5.01 4.22 7.68
CA LEU A 92 5.12 4.67 9.07
C LEU A 92 4.09 4.02 9.99
N VAL A 93 2.81 3.99 9.59
CA VAL A 93 1.73 3.40 10.39
C VAL A 93 1.98 1.91 10.62
N GLY A 94 2.33 1.17 9.55
CA GLY A 94 2.75 -0.23 9.65
C GLY A 94 3.93 -0.42 10.61
N GLY A 95 4.95 0.43 10.50
CA GLY A 95 6.12 0.45 11.39
C GLY A 95 5.75 0.67 12.86
N ILE A 96 4.86 1.61 13.15
CA ILE A 96 4.36 1.88 14.51
C ILE A 96 3.60 0.64 15.03
N LEU A 97 2.72 0.06 14.22
CA LEU A 97 1.92 -1.10 14.60
C LEU A 97 2.78 -2.33 14.93
N VAL A 98 3.80 -2.64 14.13
CA VAL A 98 4.70 -3.76 14.41
C VAL A 98 5.58 -3.51 15.64
N VAL A 99 5.99 -2.26 15.89
CA VAL A 99 6.73 -1.91 17.12
C VAL A 99 5.84 -2.05 18.35
N LEU A 100 4.59 -1.56 18.29
CA LEU A 100 3.61 -1.76 19.37
C LEU A 100 3.35 -3.24 19.61
N PHE A 101 3.21 -4.04 18.54
CA PHE A 101 3.05 -5.48 18.67
C PHE A 101 4.25 -6.11 19.38
N GLN A 102 5.47 -5.71 19.01
CA GLN A 102 6.69 -6.24 19.60
C GLN A 102 6.79 -5.94 21.10
N ILE A 103 6.45 -4.70 21.50
CA ILE A 103 6.51 -4.27 22.91
C ILE A 103 5.50 -5.04 23.79
N TYR A 104 4.28 -5.24 23.30
CA TYR A 104 3.19 -5.76 24.14
C TYR A 104 2.92 -7.26 23.98
N TYR A 105 3.21 -7.86 22.81
CA TYR A 105 2.72 -9.20 22.46
C TYR A 105 3.81 -10.18 22.00
N GLU A 106 5.05 -9.75 21.79
CA GLU A 106 6.10 -10.63 21.23
C GLU A 106 6.46 -11.83 22.11
N ASN A 107 6.35 -11.69 23.42
CA ASN A 107 6.60 -12.77 24.37
C ASN A 107 5.32 -13.46 24.84
N ALA A 108 4.14 -13.10 24.30
CA ALA A 108 2.89 -13.67 24.75
C ALA A 108 2.74 -15.12 24.26
N PRO A 109 2.56 -16.11 25.16
CA PRO A 109 2.27 -17.48 24.77
C PRO A 109 0.80 -17.61 24.33
N GLY A 110 0.53 -18.47 23.36
CA GLY A 110 -0.84 -18.84 22.95
C GLY A 110 -1.31 -18.22 21.64
N CYS A 111 -2.60 -18.34 21.36
CA CYS A 111 -3.24 -17.91 20.12
C CYS A 111 -3.45 -16.38 20.11
N PHE A 112 -2.64 -15.61 19.37
CA PHE A 112 -2.72 -14.13 19.36
C PHE A 112 -4.08 -13.61 18.91
N ASP A 113 -4.77 -14.36 18.06
CA ASP A 113 -6.13 -14.15 17.62
C ASP A 113 -7.16 -14.18 18.77
N GLN A 114 -6.85 -14.85 19.88
CA GLN A 114 -7.68 -14.86 21.10
C GLN A 114 -7.41 -13.64 22.01
N GLN A 115 -6.33 -12.90 21.79
CA GLN A 115 -6.08 -11.65 22.48
C GLN A 115 -6.61 -10.50 21.64
N ARG A 116 -7.78 -9.97 22.03
CA ARG A 116 -8.51 -8.94 21.30
C ARG A 116 -7.62 -7.82 20.76
N TRP A 117 -6.74 -7.25 21.59
CA TRP A 117 -5.86 -6.15 21.19
C TRP A 117 -4.71 -6.57 20.25
N ALA A 118 -4.24 -7.81 20.31
CA ALA A 118 -3.29 -8.33 19.34
C ALA A 118 -3.97 -8.50 17.96
N SER A 119 -5.20 -9.03 17.92
CA SER A 119 -6.02 -9.10 16.70
C SER A 119 -6.27 -7.73 16.08
N VAL A 120 -6.53 -6.71 16.91
CA VAL A 120 -6.66 -5.31 16.46
C VAL A 120 -5.40 -4.84 15.74
N ILE A 121 -4.21 -5.06 16.30
CA ILE A 121 -2.95 -4.64 15.67
C ILE A 121 -2.69 -5.42 14.38
N LEU A 122 -2.95 -6.73 14.36
CA LEU A 122 -2.76 -7.56 13.17
C LEU A 122 -3.68 -7.11 12.02
N TRP A 123 -4.97 -6.93 12.28
CA TRP A 123 -5.92 -6.47 11.27
C TRP A 123 -5.67 -5.02 10.85
N ALA A 124 -5.27 -4.14 11.77
CA ALA A 124 -4.86 -2.78 11.43
C ALA A 124 -3.63 -2.76 10.51
N TYR A 125 -2.64 -3.63 10.77
CA TYR A 125 -1.44 -3.76 9.94
C TYR A 125 -1.76 -4.33 8.55
N LEU A 126 -2.62 -5.35 8.49
CA LEU A 126 -3.15 -5.88 7.24
C LEU A 126 -3.96 -4.84 6.48
N GLY A 127 -4.82 -4.08 7.15
CA GLY A 127 -5.62 -3.01 6.57
C GLY A 127 -4.75 -1.92 5.95
N HIS A 128 -3.70 -1.51 6.66
CA HIS A 128 -2.70 -0.55 6.19
C HIS A 128 -2.04 -1.00 4.88
N TYR A 129 -1.39 -2.18 4.89
CA TYR A 129 -0.69 -2.67 3.70
C TYR A 129 -1.63 -3.18 2.61
N GLY A 130 -2.84 -3.61 2.96
CA GLY A 130 -3.92 -3.90 2.03
C GLY A 130 -4.33 -2.66 1.26
N CYS A 131 -4.58 -1.55 1.94
CA CYS A 131 -4.84 -0.24 1.33
C CYS A 131 -3.70 0.20 0.40
N CYS A 132 -2.46 0.22 0.91
CA CYS A 132 -1.29 0.62 0.13
C CYS A 132 -1.08 -0.26 -1.11
N ALA A 133 -1.26 -1.58 -0.98
CA ALA A 133 -1.19 -2.50 -2.12
C ALA A 133 -2.34 -2.25 -3.10
N GLY A 134 -3.55 -2.07 -2.59
CA GLY A 134 -4.75 -1.84 -3.39
C GLY A 134 -4.61 -0.60 -4.26
N ASP A 135 -4.25 0.53 -3.65
CA ASP A 135 -4.01 1.80 -4.33
C ASP A 135 -2.88 1.69 -5.38
N THR A 136 -1.73 1.14 -4.98
CA THR A 136 -0.59 1.01 -5.92
C THR A 136 -0.94 0.09 -7.09
N TRP A 137 -1.63 -1.02 -6.86
CA TRP A 137 -1.96 -1.95 -7.95
C TRP A 137 -3.04 -1.36 -8.86
N ALA A 138 -4.00 -0.62 -8.31
CA ALA A 138 -5.02 0.07 -9.07
C ALA A 138 -4.45 1.16 -9.97
N SER A 139 -3.56 2.01 -9.47
CA SER A 139 -2.92 3.05 -10.29
C SER A 139 -2.03 2.44 -11.38
N GLU A 140 -1.18 1.49 -11.00
CA GLU A 140 -0.17 0.89 -11.89
C GLU A 140 -0.77 -0.01 -12.98
N LEU A 141 -1.89 -0.67 -12.73
CA LEU A 141 -2.58 -1.48 -13.75
C LEU A 141 -3.75 -0.73 -14.39
N GLY A 142 -4.43 0.15 -13.65
CA GLY A 142 -5.58 0.91 -14.13
C GLY A 142 -5.22 1.88 -15.24
N ILE A 143 -4.04 2.51 -15.22
CA ILE A 143 -3.56 3.37 -16.30
C ILE A 143 -3.45 2.63 -17.64
N LEU A 144 -3.30 1.30 -17.61
CA LEU A 144 -3.18 0.46 -18.80
C LEU A 144 -4.54 0.04 -19.38
N SER A 145 -5.64 0.37 -18.70
CA SER A 145 -7.01 0.12 -19.15
C SER A 145 -7.27 0.70 -20.53
N THR A 146 -8.00 -0.04 -21.37
CA THR A 146 -8.44 0.43 -22.70
C THR A 146 -9.64 1.36 -22.60
N SER A 147 -10.42 1.25 -21.53
CA SER A 147 -11.60 2.08 -21.28
C SER A 147 -11.21 3.29 -20.45
N TRP A 148 -11.79 4.44 -20.79
CA TRP A 148 -11.64 5.68 -20.02
C TRP A 148 -12.15 5.49 -18.59
N PRO A 149 -11.37 5.94 -17.57
CA PRO A 149 -11.82 5.87 -16.19
C PRO A 149 -13.01 6.79 -15.94
N VAL A 150 -13.76 6.48 -14.88
CA VAL A 150 -14.92 7.24 -14.42
C VAL A 150 -14.58 7.87 -13.06
N SER A 151 -14.77 9.17 -12.92
CA SER A 151 -14.56 9.87 -11.64
C SER A 151 -15.52 9.35 -10.57
N ILE A 152 -15.00 9.02 -9.39
CA ILE A 152 -15.79 8.52 -8.25
C ILE A 152 -16.81 9.56 -7.71
N ILE A 153 -16.55 10.86 -7.92
CA ILE A 153 -17.41 11.94 -7.45
C ILE A 153 -18.48 12.30 -8.49
N THR A 154 -18.07 12.51 -9.74
CA THR A 154 -18.97 13.03 -10.78
C THR A 154 -19.65 11.94 -11.61
N TRP A 155 -19.14 10.71 -11.54
CA TRP A 155 -19.58 9.58 -12.37
C TRP A 155 -19.45 9.83 -13.89
N ARG A 156 -18.60 10.80 -14.28
CA ARG A 156 -18.30 11.12 -15.67
C ARG A 156 -16.96 10.52 -16.08
N LYS A 157 -16.81 10.27 -17.38
CA LYS A 157 -15.53 9.84 -17.96
C LYS A 157 -14.50 10.95 -17.79
N VAL A 158 -13.31 10.59 -17.32
CA VAL A 158 -12.18 11.51 -17.12
C VAL A 158 -10.94 10.97 -17.83
N PRO A 159 -9.96 11.83 -18.18
CA PRO A 159 -8.71 11.38 -18.77
C PRO A 159 -7.99 10.34 -17.89
N PRO A 160 -7.31 9.34 -18.49
CA PRO A 160 -6.43 8.44 -17.76
C PRO A 160 -5.39 9.20 -16.92
N GLY A 161 -5.17 8.74 -15.68
CA GLY A 161 -4.29 9.40 -14.72
C GLY A 161 -4.96 10.48 -13.86
N THR A 162 -6.25 10.76 -14.06
CA THR A 162 -6.99 11.73 -13.21
C THR A 162 -7.14 11.20 -11.79
N ASN A 163 -6.84 12.02 -10.78
CA ASN A 163 -7.02 11.64 -9.38
C ASN A 163 -8.49 11.33 -9.09
N GLY A 164 -8.73 10.17 -8.48
CA GLY A 164 -10.06 9.61 -8.24
C GLY A 164 -10.79 9.06 -9.48
N GLY A 165 -10.06 8.80 -10.56
CA GLY A 165 -10.56 8.07 -11.74
C GLY A 165 -10.55 6.55 -11.51
N LEU A 166 -11.72 5.92 -11.59
CA LEU A 166 -11.89 4.48 -11.43
C LEU A 166 -11.92 3.77 -12.79
N SER A 167 -11.17 2.67 -12.91
CA SER A 167 -11.28 1.75 -14.05
C SER A 167 -11.60 0.33 -13.56
N ALA A 168 -12.27 -0.48 -14.39
CA ALA A 168 -12.58 -1.86 -14.02
C ALA A 168 -11.32 -2.68 -13.74
N LEU A 169 -10.25 -2.46 -14.53
CA LEU A 169 -8.95 -3.08 -14.29
C LEU A 169 -8.31 -2.60 -12.99
N GLY A 170 -8.42 -1.30 -12.68
CA GLY A 170 -7.93 -0.74 -11.42
C GLY A 170 -8.65 -1.32 -10.19
N LEU A 171 -9.99 -1.41 -10.23
CA LEU A 171 -10.77 -2.00 -9.13
C LEU A 171 -10.49 -3.49 -8.93
N ALA A 172 -10.33 -4.25 -10.01
CA ALA A 172 -9.92 -5.65 -9.93
C ALA A 172 -8.50 -5.79 -9.37
N ALA A 173 -7.60 -4.89 -9.78
CA ALA A 173 -6.23 -4.84 -9.28
C ALA A 173 -6.16 -4.46 -7.80
N SER A 174 -6.99 -3.54 -7.31
CA SER A 174 -7.00 -3.18 -5.88
C SER A 174 -7.47 -4.33 -5.01
N LEU A 175 -8.55 -5.00 -5.42
CA LEU A 175 -9.05 -6.21 -4.76
C LEU A 175 -7.96 -7.30 -4.74
N ALA A 176 -7.29 -7.53 -5.86
CA ALA A 176 -6.23 -8.54 -5.99
C ALA A 176 -5.00 -8.20 -5.14
N GLY A 177 -4.59 -6.92 -5.08
CA GLY A 177 -3.47 -6.46 -4.26
C GLY A 177 -3.72 -6.67 -2.78
N GLY A 178 -4.92 -6.28 -2.31
CA GLY A 178 -5.36 -6.53 -0.95
C GLY A 178 -5.44 -8.03 -0.62
N ALA A 179 -6.03 -8.84 -1.52
CA ALA A 179 -6.13 -10.28 -1.35
C ALA A 179 -4.77 -10.97 -1.32
N ALA A 180 -3.79 -10.51 -2.11
CA ALA A 180 -2.44 -11.06 -2.11
C ALA A 180 -1.73 -10.83 -0.76
N VAL A 181 -1.87 -9.62 -0.20
CA VAL A 181 -1.35 -9.33 1.14
C VAL A 181 -2.08 -10.16 2.20
N GLY A 182 -3.42 -10.23 2.14
CA GLY A 182 -4.23 -11.05 3.05
C GLY A 182 -3.90 -12.54 3.01
N LEU A 183 -3.71 -13.10 1.82
CA LEU A 183 -3.28 -14.49 1.63
C LEU A 183 -1.90 -14.73 2.23
N SER A 184 -0.95 -13.81 2.04
CA SER A 184 0.38 -13.94 2.63
C SER A 184 0.32 -13.95 4.16
N GLY A 185 -0.53 -13.09 4.75
CA GLY A 185 -0.80 -13.08 6.18
C GLY A 185 -1.42 -14.39 6.66
N ALA A 186 -2.48 -14.87 6.00
CA ALA A 186 -3.16 -16.11 6.34
C ALA A 186 -2.22 -17.33 6.29
N LEU A 187 -1.38 -17.42 5.26
CA LEU A 187 -0.37 -18.48 5.13
C LEU A 187 0.68 -18.39 6.24
N CYS A 188 1.17 -17.19 6.56
CA CYS A 188 2.10 -17.01 7.68
C CYS A 188 1.52 -17.46 9.01
N LEU A 189 0.27 -17.07 9.30
CA LEU A 189 -0.42 -17.48 10.52
C LEU A 189 -0.59 -19.00 10.61
N THR A 190 -0.88 -19.63 9.47
CA THR A 190 -1.05 -21.09 9.37
C THR A 190 0.29 -21.84 9.53
N LEU A 191 1.36 -21.37 8.88
CA LEU A 191 2.67 -22.03 8.84
C LEU A 191 3.51 -21.79 10.11
N GLN A 192 3.46 -20.59 10.67
CA GLN A 192 4.25 -20.24 11.85
C GLN A 192 3.75 -20.96 13.12
N ARG A 193 2.58 -21.60 13.04
CA ARG A 193 1.89 -22.25 14.16
C ARG A 193 1.37 -23.63 13.80
N ALA A 194 2.27 -24.50 13.33
CA ALA A 194 2.03 -25.93 13.34
C ALA A 194 1.82 -26.43 14.79
N THR A 195 0.62 -26.22 15.35
CA THR A 195 -0.12 -26.89 16.44
C THR A 195 -0.99 -25.91 17.26
N SER A 196 -2.31 -26.14 17.23
CA SER A 196 -3.28 -25.89 18.32
C SER A 196 -4.16 -24.64 18.37
N CYS A 197 -4.11 -23.70 17.41
CA CYS A 197 -5.02 -22.53 17.42
C CYS A 197 -6.22 -22.69 16.48
N HIS A 198 -6.05 -22.69 15.15
CA HIS A 198 -7.13 -22.89 14.16
C HIS A 198 -6.57 -23.39 12.80
N GLY A 199 -7.46 -23.62 11.83
CA GLY A 199 -7.12 -23.96 10.42
C GLY A 199 -6.64 -22.74 9.60
N LEU A 200 -6.84 -22.76 8.28
CA LEU A 200 -6.48 -21.63 7.42
C LEU A 200 -7.25 -20.37 7.83
N ALA A 201 -6.54 -19.31 8.19
CA ALA A 201 -7.08 -18.02 8.62
C ALA A 201 -7.65 -17.21 7.43
N TRP A 202 -8.68 -17.75 6.78
CA TRP A 202 -9.29 -17.24 5.55
C TRP A 202 -9.86 -15.82 5.71
N GLU A 203 -10.24 -15.44 6.93
CA GLU A 203 -10.73 -14.10 7.26
C GLU A 203 -9.72 -13.01 6.92
N TYR A 204 -8.41 -13.29 7.02
CA TYR A 204 -7.36 -12.34 6.63
C TYR A 204 -7.32 -12.10 5.12
N ILE A 205 -7.71 -13.09 4.31
CA ILE A 205 -7.83 -12.92 2.84
C ILE A 205 -8.96 -11.95 2.53
N VAL A 206 -10.12 -12.14 3.19
CA VAL A 206 -11.30 -11.29 3.01
C VAL A 206 -11.03 -9.87 3.50
N VAL A 207 -10.49 -9.73 4.71
CA VAL A 207 -10.11 -8.42 5.27
C VAL A 207 -9.08 -7.73 4.39
N GLY A 208 -8.05 -8.44 3.92
CA GLY A 208 -7.05 -7.88 3.01
C GLY A 208 -7.68 -7.40 1.69
N ALA A 209 -8.53 -8.22 1.07
CA ALA A 209 -9.22 -7.87 -0.17
C ALA A 209 -10.13 -6.64 -0.01
N LEU A 210 -10.93 -6.60 1.06
CA LEU A 210 -11.80 -5.47 1.37
C LEU A 210 -11.00 -4.21 1.72
N ALA A 211 -9.88 -4.35 2.42
CA ALA A 211 -8.98 -3.23 2.71
C ALA A 211 -8.31 -2.69 1.44
N GLY A 212 -7.91 -3.56 0.51
CA GLY A 212 -7.36 -3.13 -0.78
C GLY A 212 -8.36 -2.38 -1.63
N LEU A 213 -9.56 -2.94 -1.81
CA LEU A 213 -10.62 -2.28 -2.57
C LEU A 213 -11.10 -1.01 -1.86
N GLY A 214 -11.53 -1.13 -0.61
CA GLY A 214 -12.08 -0.02 0.18
C GLY A 214 -11.05 1.10 0.41
N GLY A 215 -9.81 0.76 0.70
CA GLY A 215 -8.72 1.72 0.84
C GLY A 215 -8.45 2.50 -0.44
N SER A 216 -8.39 1.82 -1.60
CA SER A 216 -8.24 2.49 -2.89
C SER A 216 -9.43 3.39 -3.25
N LEU A 217 -10.63 3.07 -2.78
CA LEU A 217 -11.82 3.91 -2.96
C LEU A 217 -11.78 5.14 -2.04
N ILE A 218 -11.35 5.00 -0.79
CA ILE A 218 -11.11 6.13 0.12
C ILE A 218 -10.07 7.07 -0.50
N ASP A 219 -8.97 6.51 -0.99
CA ASP A 219 -7.93 7.23 -1.70
C ASP A 219 -8.50 7.99 -2.91
N SER A 220 -9.29 7.31 -3.74
CA SER A 220 -9.94 7.92 -4.91
C SER A 220 -10.90 9.06 -4.55
N ILE A 221 -11.65 8.95 -3.44
CA ILE A 221 -12.53 10.03 -2.95
C ILE A 221 -11.70 11.24 -2.55
N LEU A 222 -10.63 11.02 -1.78
CA LEU A 222 -9.71 12.08 -1.37
C LEU A 222 -9.01 12.69 -2.61
N GLY A 223 -8.51 11.85 -3.51
CA GLY A 223 -7.88 12.28 -4.75
C GLY A 223 -8.79 13.13 -5.65
N ALA A 224 -10.07 12.78 -5.77
CA ALA A 224 -11.00 13.58 -6.57
C ALA A 224 -11.45 14.89 -5.89
N THR A 225 -11.28 15.02 -4.56
CA THR A 225 -11.80 16.15 -3.79
C THR A 225 -10.71 17.11 -3.33
N VAL A 226 -9.66 16.60 -2.68
CA VAL A 226 -8.62 17.39 -1.99
C VAL A 226 -7.25 17.35 -2.67
N GLN A 227 -7.11 16.65 -3.80
CA GLN A 227 -5.89 16.61 -4.61
C GLN A 227 -6.15 17.17 -6.01
N ARG A 228 -5.44 18.23 -6.39
CA ARG A 228 -5.62 18.88 -7.69
C ARG A 228 -5.11 17.99 -8.83
N THR A 229 -5.93 17.78 -9.85
CA THR A 229 -5.51 17.17 -11.13
C THR A 229 -5.40 18.25 -12.20
N LEU A 230 -4.22 18.34 -12.83
CA LEU A 230 -3.97 19.21 -13.98
C LEU A 230 -3.88 18.36 -15.25
N TYR A 231 -4.46 18.85 -16.33
CA TYR A 231 -4.42 18.18 -17.63
C TYR A 231 -3.86 19.12 -18.69
N SER A 232 -2.80 18.68 -19.39
CA SER A 232 -2.25 19.41 -20.53
C SER A 232 -3.08 19.11 -21.78
N THR A 233 -3.62 20.17 -22.38
CA THR A 233 -4.36 20.07 -23.65
C THR A 233 -3.45 19.76 -24.84
N LYS A 234 -2.16 20.14 -24.75
CA LYS A 234 -1.14 19.87 -25.77
C LYS A 234 -0.63 18.43 -25.74
N GLU A 235 -0.24 17.95 -24.56
CA GLU A 235 0.32 16.60 -24.38
C GLU A 235 -0.77 15.52 -24.26
N LYS A 236 -2.01 15.93 -23.96
CA LYS A 236 -3.17 15.06 -23.73
C LYS A 236 -2.96 14.08 -22.57
N LYS A 237 -2.34 14.58 -21.50
CA LYS A 237 -1.97 13.81 -20.30
C LYS A 237 -2.24 14.62 -19.04
N VAL A 238 -2.39 13.91 -17.93
CA VAL A 238 -2.33 14.51 -16.60
C VAL A 238 -0.88 14.89 -16.28
N VAL A 239 -0.70 16.09 -15.75
CA VAL A 239 0.61 16.68 -15.44
C VAL A 239 0.67 17.17 -13.99
N ASN A 240 1.88 17.34 -13.46
CA ASN A 240 2.11 17.71 -12.06
C ASN A 240 2.34 19.22 -11.87
N HIS A 241 2.51 19.98 -12.96
CA HIS A 241 2.87 21.40 -12.92
C HIS A 241 1.92 22.24 -13.74
N LEU A 242 1.69 23.47 -13.29
CA LEU A 242 0.90 24.47 -14.01
C LEU A 242 1.73 25.04 -15.15
N GLU A 243 1.26 24.82 -16.37
CA GLU A 243 1.78 25.45 -17.60
C GLU A 243 0.65 26.19 -18.33
N SER A 244 1.01 26.99 -19.34
CA SER A 244 0.05 27.85 -20.05
C SER A 244 -1.06 27.09 -20.78
N ASP A 245 -0.88 25.80 -21.05
CA ASP A 245 -1.82 24.91 -21.73
C ASP A 245 -2.53 23.91 -20.78
N THR A 246 -2.42 24.13 -19.47
CA THR A 246 -2.98 23.23 -18.44
C THR A 246 -4.34 23.70 -17.94
N GLU A 247 -5.24 22.74 -17.76
CA GLU A 247 -6.59 22.95 -17.21
C GLU A 247 -6.79 22.12 -15.94
N ILE A 248 -7.55 22.64 -14.98
CA ILE A 248 -7.90 21.93 -13.76
C ILE A 248 -9.09 21.00 -14.05
N VAL A 249 -8.89 19.69 -13.87
CA VAL A 249 -9.92 18.67 -14.15
C VAL A 249 -10.70 18.30 -12.89
N SER A 250 -10.02 18.18 -11.76
CA SER A 250 -10.63 17.77 -10.49
C SER A 250 -9.83 18.24 -9.28
N GLY A 251 -10.49 18.26 -8.13
CA GLY A 251 -9.89 18.44 -6.81
C GLY A 251 -9.41 19.85 -6.49
N TRP A 252 -9.14 20.05 -5.21
CA TRP A 252 -8.58 21.27 -4.64
C TRP A 252 -7.08 21.06 -4.36
N ASP A 253 -6.31 22.13 -4.31
CA ASP A 253 -4.87 22.05 -4.01
C ASP A 253 -4.63 22.05 -2.50
N ILE A 254 -5.11 21.01 -1.80
CA ILE A 254 -5.02 20.89 -0.33
C ILE A 254 -3.98 19.85 0.06
N LEU A 255 -4.05 18.65 -0.55
CA LEU A 255 -3.14 17.54 -0.28
C LEU A 255 -2.47 17.06 -1.57
N ASP A 256 -1.21 16.63 -1.43
CA ASP A 256 -0.50 15.89 -2.47
C ASP A 256 -0.82 14.38 -2.42
N ASN A 257 -0.30 13.64 -3.40
CA ASN A 257 -0.51 12.20 -3.50
C ASN A 257 0.04 11.44 -2.28
N HIS A 258 1.17 11.85 -1.72
CA HIS A 258 1.78 11.15 -0.59
C HIS A 258 0.94 11.34 0.68
N GLN A 259 0.38 12.54 0.86
CA GLN A 259 -0.50 12.86 1.97
C GLN A 259 -1.84 12.14 1.86
N VAL A 260 -2.42 12.06 0.65
CA VAL A 260 -3.65 11.28 0.41
C VAL A 260 -3.44 9.81 0.74
N ASN A 261 -2.36 9.19 0.23
CA ASN A 261 -2.01 7.80 0.56
C ASN A 261 -1.80 7.56 2.06
N PHE A 262 -1.21 8.54 2.76
CA PHE A 262 -1.05 8.45 4.22
C PHE A 262 -2.41 8.49 4.92
N VAL A 263 -3.30 9.41 4.57
CA VAL A 263 -4.63 9.52 5.18
C VAL A 263 -5.48 8.29 4.86
N SER A 264 -5.51 7.82 3.62
CA SER A 264 -6.29 6.65 3.19
C SER A 264 -5.83 5.38 3.91
N SER A 265 -4.52 5.18 4.05
CA SER A 265 -3.96 4.03 4.77
C SER A 265 -4.19 4.09 6.29
N VAL A 266 -4.09 5.27 6.92
CA VAL A 266 -4.46 5.48 8.34
C VAL A 266 -5.93 5.14 8.58
N LEU A 267 -6.84 5.68 7.76
CA LEU A 267 -8.28 5.44 7.90
C LEU A 267 -8.61 3.95 7.71
N THR A 268 -8.06 3.31 6.70
CA THR A 268 -8.28 1.88 6.43
C THR A 268 -7.71 1.02 7.55
N SER A 269 -6.52 1.35 8.05
CA SER A 269 -5.92 0.67 9.21
C SER A 269 -6.80 0.75 10.46
N ALA A 270 -7.30 1.95 10.77
CA ALA A 270 -8.20 2.16 11.90
C ALA A 270 -9.53 1.40 11.75
N LEU A 271 -10.13 1.40 10.56
CA LEU A 271 -11.35 0.66 10.27
C LEU A 271 -11.17 -0.86 10.42
N CYS A 272 -10.07 -1.41 9.88
CA CYS A 272 -9.77 -2.83 10.04
C CYS A 272 -9.47 -3.22 11.49
N GLY A 273 -8.74 -2.37 12.22
CA GLY A 273 -8.50 -2.55 13.66
C GLY A 273 -9.80 -2.50 14.47
N ALA A 274 -10.68 -1.54 14.20
CA ALA A 274 -12.00 -1.46 14.84
C ALA A 274 -12.86 -2.68 14.52
N ALA A 275 -12.88 -3.14 13.27
CA ALA A 275 -13.59 -4.35 12.87
C ALA A 275 -13.10 -5.57 13.67
N ALA A 276 -11.78 -5.73 13.82
CA ALA A 276 -11.23 -6.80 14.65
C ALA A 276 -11.69 -6.73 16.11
N TYR A 277 -11.75 -5.52 16.70
CA TYR A 277 -12.19 -5.35 18.08
C TYR A 277 -13.63 -5.83 18.32
N TYR A 278 -14.52 -5.64 17.35
CA TYR A 278 -15.94 -6.00 17.46
C TYR A 278 -16.27 -7.42 16.97
N ILE A 279 -15.45 -7.98 16.08
CA ILE A 279 -15.70 -9.28 15.45
C ILE A 279 -14.93 -10.42 16.15
N GLN A 280 -13.79 -10.13 16.79
CA GLN A 280 -12.94 -11.07 17.52
C GLN A 280 -13.06 -10.84 19.04
#